data_AF-A0AAU2MUL2-F1
#
_entry.id   AF-A0AAU2MUL2-F1
#
_cell.length_a   1.000
_cell.length_b   1.000
_cell.length_c   1.000
_cell.angle_alpha   90.00
_cell.angle_beta   90.00
_cell.angle_gamma   90.00
#
_symmetry.space_group_name_H-M   'P 1'
#
loop_
_entity.id
_entity.type
_entity.pdbx_description
1 polymer ?
#
loop_
_entity_poly.entity_id
_entity_poly.type
_entity_poly.pdbx_seq_one_letter_code
_entity_poly.pdbx_strand_id
1 'polypeptide(L)'
;MATERTTAPVTAFMLIKTMPEWLAMTPQERMDAFVTRVVPAIRARTTGVRSRFYDTEFYSTRVTDVWVWEADDHDAYQRLVDALRETPFWDRYFQVVDLLVGTENGYARTYGVEAVTGIAT
;
A
#
# COMPACT_ATOMS: atom_id res chain seq x y z
N MET A 1 20.81 -13.13 25.21
CA MET A 1 20.43 -12.05 24.28
C MET A 1 19.23 -12.54 23.51
N ALA A 2 18.06 -11.94 23.73
CA ALA A 2 16.87 -12.30 22.97
C ALA A 2 17.03 -11.69 21.57
N THR A 3 17.04 -12.53 20.54
CA THR A 3 16.93 -12.09 19.15
C THR A 3 15.70 -11.20 19.05
N GLU A 4 15.92 -9.94 18.70
CA GLU A 4 14.88 -8.97 18.42
C GLU A 4 13.93 -9.63 17.42
N ARG A 5 12.71 -9.95 17.86
CA ARG A 5 11.69 -10.47 16.96
C ARG A 5 11.30 -9.29 16.07
N THR A 6 11.95 -9.17 14.92
CA THR A 6 11.40 -8.39 13.82
C THR A 6 9.98 -8.91 13.60
N THR A 7 9.01 -8.05 13.92
CA THR A 7 7.60 -8.28 13.65
C THR A 7 7.45 -8.74 12.21
N ALA A 8 6.52 -9.66 11.96
CA ALA A 8 6.41 -10.23 10.63
C ALA A 8 6.08 -9.15 9.58
N PRO A 9 6.63 -9.26 8.37
CA PRO A 9 6.29 -8.35 7.30
C PRO A 9 4.79 -8.39 7.03
N VAL A 10 4.23 -7.22 6.74
CA VAL A 10 2.81 -7.05 6.43
C VAL A 10 2.65 -6.72 4.95
N THR A 11 1.65 -7.33 4.34
CA THR A 11 1.22 -7.02 2.99
C THR A 11 -0.16 -6.38 3.08
N ALA A 12 -0.27 -5.14 2.60
CA ALA A 12 -1.51 -4.40 2.53
C ALA A 12 -1.96 -4.26 1.09
N PHE A 13 -3.21 -4.63 0.83
CA PHE A 13 -3.91 -4.34 -0.41
C PHE A 13 -4.78 -3.12 -0.17
N MET A 14 -4.28 -1.95 -0.58
CA MET A 14 -4.99 -0.69 -0.48
C MET A 14 -5.85 -0.50 -1.73
N LEU A 15 -7.16 -0.63 -1.54
CA LEU A 15 -8.15 -0.51 -2.60
C LEU A 15 -8.59 0.94 -2.70
N ILE A 16 -8.34 1.58 -3.84
CA ILE A 16 -8.58 3.01 -4.01
C ILE A 16 -9.46 3.30 -5.21
N LYS A 17 -10.15 4.44 -5.15
CA LYS A 17 -10.99 4.94 -6.23
C LYS A 17 -10.60 6.37 -6.57
N THR A 18 -10.30 6.65 -7.83
CA THR A 18 -10.03 8.01 -8.30
C THR A 18 -11.22 8.93 -8.06
N MET A 19 -10.92 10.16 -7.64
CA MET A 19 -11.90 11.21 -7.41
C MET A 19 -11.98 12.14 -8.62
N PRO A 20 -13.07 12.91 -8.80
CA PRO A 20 -13.25 13.77 -9.96
C PRO A 20 -12.10 14.77 -10.21
N GLU A 21 -11.50 15.31 -9.15
CA GLU A 21 -10.35 16.23 -9.29
C GLU A 21 -9.16 15.55 -9.97
N TRP A 22 -8.88 14.30 -9.61
CA TRP A 22 -7.82 13.51 -10.24
C TRP A 22 -8.08 13.29 -11.74
N LEU A 23 -9.34 12.97 -12.08
CA LEU A 23 -9.75 12.71 -13.45
C LEU A 23 -9.78 13.99 -14.32
N ALA A 24 -9.99 15.15 -13.71
CA ALA A 24 -9.93 16.44 -14.39
C ALA A 24 -8.49 16.84 -14.78
N MET A 25 -7.47 16.29 -14.12
CA MET A 25 -6.07 16.53 -14.46
C MET A 25 -5.66 15.79 -15.75
N THR A 26 -4.76 16.42 -16.51
CA THR A 26 -4.00 15.78 -17.58
C THR A 26 -3.05 14.72 -17.03
N PRO A 27 -2.59 13.75 -17.85
CA PRO A 27 -1.60 12.77 -17.41
C PRO A 27 -0.31 13.37 -16.84
N GLN A 28 0.16 14.50 -17.39
CA GLN A 28 1.36 15.17 -16.89
C GLN A 28 1.12 15.78 -15.50
N GLU A 29 -0.02 16.46 -15.29
CA GLU A 29 -0.37 17.04 -13.99
C GLU A 29 -0.51 15.96 -12.90
N ARG A 30 -1.04 14.78 -13.25
CA ARG A 30 -1.09 13.62 -12.34
C ARG A 30 0.31 13.15 -11.92
N MET A 31 1.25 13.08 -12.87
CA MET A 31 2.64 12.71 -12.57
C MET A 31 3.33 13.76 -11.71
N ASP A 32 3.15 15.03 -12.03
CA ASP A 32 3.70 16.14 -11.24
C ASP A 32 3.12 16.14 -9.82
N ALA A 33 1.82 15.88 -9.66
CA ALA A 33 1.17 15.74 -8.36
C ALA A 33 1.78 14.60 -7.54
N PHE A 34 2.00 13.42 -8.12
CA PHE A 34 2.65 12.31 -7.42
C PHE A 34 4.09 12.64 -7.01
N VAL A 35 4.90 13.11 -7.96
CA VAL A 35 6.34 13.34 -7.75
C VAL A 35 6.61 14.48 -6.79
N THR A 36 5.73 15.49 -6.73
CA THR A 36 5.93 16.66 -5.87
C THR A 36 5.19 16.62 -4.54
N ARG A 37 4.04 15.94 -4.46
CA ARG A 37 3.18 15.97 -3.27
C ARG A 37 3.08 14.65 -2.52
N VAL A 38 3.09 13.51 -3.23
CA VAL A 38 2.80 12.20 -2.62
C VAL A 38 4.08 11.43 -2.30
N VAL A 39 4.88 11.14 -3.32
CA VAL A 39 6.10 10.32 -3.19
C VAL A 39 7.11 10.91 -2.21
N PRO A 40 7.39 12.23 -2.20
CA PRO A 40 8.33 12.81 -1.23
C PRO A 40 7.88 12.64 0.22
N ALA A 41 6.57 12.77 0.51
CA ALA A 41 6.04 12.62 1.86
C ALA A 41 6.25 11.19 2.39
N ILE A 42 5.98 10.19 1.54
CA ILE A 42 6.23 8.77 1.87
C ILE A 42 7.72 8.55 2.16
N ARG A 43 8.60 8.98 1.25
CA ARG A 43 10.06 8.79 1.37
C ARG A 43 10.67 9.51 2.58
N ALA A 44 10.13 10.67 2.95
CA ALA A 44 10.64 11.45 4.08
C ALA A 44 10.25 10.87 5.44
N ARG A 45 9.12 10.15 5.52
CA ARG A 45 8.53 9.68 6.78
C ARG A 45 8.56 8.17 6.95
N THR A 46 8.96 7.42 5.93
CA THR A 46 8.86 5.96 5.93
C THR A 46 10.13 5.31 5.38
N THR A 47 10.53 4.20 5.99
CA THR A 47 11.56 3.27 5.54
C THR A 47 11.04 1.84 5.66
N GLY A 48 11.63 0.89 4.93
CA GLY A 48 11.22 -0.52 5.01
C GLY A 48 9.86 -0.80 4.36
N VAL A 49 9.51 -0.05 3.32
CA VAL A 49 8.30 -0.27 2.53
C VAL A 49 8.62 -0.38 1.05
N ARG A 50 7.88 -1.23 0.35
CA ARG A 50 7.90 -1.36 -1.11
C ARG A 50 6.48 -1.46 -1.63
N SER A 51 6.26 -1.07 -2.89
CA SER A 51 4.91 -1.10 -3.46
C SER A 51 4.85 -1.57 -4.90
N ARG A 52 3.69 -2.09 -5.29
CA ARG A 52 3.29 -2.34 -6.68
C ARG A 52 1.89 -1.74 -6.88
N PHE A 53 1.70 -1.02 -7.98
CA PHE A 53 0.43 -0.36 -8.29
C PHE A 53 -0.24 -1.08 -9.46
N TYR A 54 -1.53 -1.37 -9.35
CA TYR A 54 -2.29 -2.13 -10.34
C TYR A 54 -3.56 -1.38 -10.71
N ASP A 55 -3.70 -1.09 -12.00
CA ASP A 55 -4.93 -0.51 -12.55
C ASP A 55 -6.01 -1.60 -12.60
N THR A 56 -7.19 -1.29 -12.09
CA THR A 56 -8.35 -2.20 -12.01
C THR A 56 -9.63 -1.60 -12.57
N GLU A 57 -9.59 -0.34 -13.00
CA GLU A 57 -10.74 0.47 -13.41
C GLU A 57 -11.56 -0.12 -14.57
N PHE A 58 -10.93 -0.96 -15.40
CA PHE A 58 -11.60 -1.67 -16.51
C PHE A 58 -12.33 -2.95 -16.08
N TYR A 59 -12.04 -3.50 -14.89
CA TYR A 59 -12.64 -4.74 -14.39
C TYR A 59 -13.52 -4.54 -13.14
N SER A 60 -13.49 -3.36 -12.52
CA SER A 60 -14.21 -3.06 -11.29
C SER A 60 -14.85 -1.69 -11.32
N THR A 61 -16.13 -1.60 -10.96
CA THR A 61 -16.80 -0.32 -10.73
C THR A 61 -16.59 0.19 -9.29
N ARG A 62 -16.14 -0.69 -8.38
CA ARG A 62 -15.97 -0.39 -6.95
C ARG A 62 -14.69 0.39 -6.67
N VAL A 63 -13.60 0.05 -7.34
CA VAL A 63 -12.26 0.62 -7.15
C VAL A 63 -11.62 0.81 -8.53
N THR A 64 -10.76 1.80 -8.65
CA THR A 64 -10.02 2.06 -9.89
C THR A 64 -8.65 1.43 -9.84
N ASP A 65 -8.05 1.30 -8.66
CA ASP A 65 -6.69 0.82 -8.51
C ASP A 65 -6.52 0.00 -7.22
N VAL A 66 -5.52 -0.88 -7.24
CA VAL A 66 -5.02 -1.56 -6.05
C VAL A 66 -3.56 -1.20 -5.87
N TRP A 67 -3.26 -0.50 -4.78
CA TRP A 67 -1.89 -0.20 -4.38
C TRP A 67 -1.45 -1.22 -3.33
N VAL A 68 -0.66 -2.20 -3.78
CA VAL A 68 -0.11 -3.23 -2.90
C VAL A 68 1.14 -2.68 -2.22
N TRP A 69 1.15 -2.72 -0.90
CA TRP A 69 2.29 -2.35 -0.08
C TRP A 69 2.80 -3.55 0.68
N GLU A 70 4.11 -3.69 0.73
CA GLU A 70 4.76 -4.59 1.67
C GLU A 70 5.62 -3.75 2.59
N ALA A 71 5.52 -4.00 3.89
CA ALA A 71 6.28 -3.32 4.92
C ALA A 71 6.99 -4.33 5.81
N ASP A 72 8.19 -4.00 6.25
CA ASP A 72 9.02 -4.86 7.10
C ASP A 72 8.32 -5.20 8.43
N ASP A 73 7.48 -4.28 8.92
CA ASP A 73 6.65 -4.46 10.11
C ASP A 73 5.40 -3.56 10.12
N HIS A 74 4.59 -3.69 11.17
CA HIS A 74 3.38 -2.91 11.37
C HIS A 74 3.64 -1.40 11.54
N ASP A 75 4.78 -1.03 12.13
CA ASP A 75 5.13 0.34 12.44
C ASP A 75 5.59 1.10 11.18
N ALA A 76 6.33 0.43 10.30
CA ALA A 76 6.61 0.90 8.94
C ALA A 76 5.32 1.10 8.13
N TYR A 77 4.36 0.17 8.21
CA TYR A 77 3.07 0.35 7.55
C TYR A 77 2.23 1.49 8.15
N GLN A 78 2.24 1.66 9.47
CA GLN A 78 1.55 2.78 10.11
C GLN A 78 2.11 4.12 9.63
N ARG A 79 3.44 4.30 9.64
CA ARG A 79 4.09 5.52 9.15
C ARG A 79 3.78 5.82 7.69
N LEU A 80 3.70 4.78 6.85
CA LEU A 80 3.27 4.92 5.46
C LEU A 80 1.86 5.53 5.37
N VAL A 81 0.91 4.98 6.13
CA VAL A 81 -0.48 5.47 6.13
C VAL A 81 -0.55 6.90 6.66
N ASP A 82 0.15 7.20 7.76
CA ASP A 82 0.24 8.54 8.32
C ASP A 82 0.83 9.53 7.30
N ALA A 83 1.88 9.13 6.55
CA ALA A 83 2.46 9.94 5.50
C ALA A 83 1.49 10.20 4.35
N LEU A 84 0.74 9.19 3.90
CA LEU A 84 -0.23 9.32 2.81
C LEU A 84 -1.39 10.24 3.19
N ARG A 85 -1.90 10.12 4.42
CA ARG A 85 -3.00 10.95 4.96
C ARG A 85 -2.69 12.45 4.97
N GLU A 86 -1.40 12.78 5.02
CA GLU A 86 -0.89 14.17 5.03
C GLU A 86 -0.65 14.72 3.62
N THR A 87 -1.11 14.03 2.58
CA THR A 87 -0.99 14.45 1.19
C THR A 87 -2.37 14.53 0.52
N PRO A 88 -2.51 15.28 -0.58
CA PRO A 88 -3.72 15.26 -1.41
C PRO A 88 -4.10 13.89 -1.98
N PHE A 89 -3.27 12.86 -1.84
CA PHE A 89 -3.64 11.50 -2.19
C PHE A 89 -4.92 11.09 -1.45
N TRP A 90 -4.97 11.31 -0.13
CA TRP A 90 -6.03 10.82 0.74
C TRP A 90 -7.27 11.73 0.70
N ASP A 91 -8.42 11.15 0.36
CA ASP A 91 -9.75 11.79 0.29
C ASP A 91 -9.87 13.02 -0.65
N ARG A 92 -8.88 13.25 -1.51
CA ARG A 92 -8.93 14.31 -2.54
C ARG A 92 -8.64 13.81 -3.94
N TYR A 93 -7.49 13.18 -4.17
CA TYR A 93 -7.19 12.54 -5.45
C TYR A 93 -7.77 11.13 -5.52
N PHE A 94 -7.71 10.41 -4.40
CA PHE A 94 -8.24 9.06 -4.27
C PHE A 94 -9.05 8.93 -2.99
N GLN A 95 -10.17 8.21 -3.08
CA GLN A 95 -10.83 7.65 -1.92
C GLN A 95 -10.16 6.31 -1.58
N VAL A 96 -9.76 6.13 -0.33
CA VAL A 96 -9.38 4.81 0.18
C VAL A 96 -10.65 4.04 0.51
N VAL A 97 -11.00 3.07 -0.33
CA VAL A 97 -12.25 2.30 -0.23
C VAL A 97 -12.13 1.19 0.82
N ASP A 98 -10.98 0.51 0.84
CA ASP A 98 -10.73 -0.60 1.77
C ASP A 98 -9.22 -0.81 1.98
N LEU A 99 -8.87 -1.40 3.12
CA LEU A 99 -7.51 -1.77 3.49
C LEU A 99 -7.48 -3.22 3.97
N LEU A 100 -7.12 -4.13 3.08
CA LEU A 100 -6.94 -5.54 3.44
C LEU A 100 -5.49 -5.76 3.83
N VAL A 101 -5.20 -5.85 5.13
CA VAL A 101 -3.84 -6.05 5.64
C VAL A 101 -3.70 -7.48 6.15
N GLY A 102 -2.66 -8.17 5.70
CA GLY A 102 -2.35 -9.53 6.10
C GLY A 102 -0.86 -9.78 6.26
N THR A 103 -0.54 -10.96 6.78
CA THR A 103 0.84 -11.44 6.91
C THR A 103 1.02 -12.66 6.02
N GLU A 104 1.98 -12.59 5.11
CA GLU A 104 2.29 -13.71 4.22
C GLU A 104 2.64 -14.96 5.04
N ASN A 105 1.98 -16.08 4.71
CA ASN A 105 2.13 -17.38 5.37
C ASN A 105 1.97 -17.35 6.90
N GLY A 106 1.15 -16.43 7.42
CA GLY A 106 0.97 -16.22 8.86
C GLY A 106 0.51 -17.48 9.62
N TYR A 107 -0.39 -18.27 9.01
CA TYR A 107 -0.84 -19.55 9.59
C TYR A 107 0.33 -20.53 9.74
N ALA A 108 1.08 -20.76 8.66
CA ALA A 108 2.22 -21.68 8.64
C ALA A 108 3.28 -21.30 9.69
N ARG A 109 3.60 -20.01 9.80
CA ARG A 109 4.52 -19.48 10.82
C ARG A 109 3.99 -19.72 12.25
N THR A 110 2.71 -19.49 12.48
CA THR A 110 2.08 -19.64 13.81
C THR A 110 2.17 -21.09 14.32
N TYR A 111 1.95 -22.05 13.43
CA TYR A 111 1.93 -23.47 13.78
C TYR A 111 3.25 -24.21 13.50
N GLY A 112 4.28 -23.52 13.00
CA GLY A 112 5.57 -24.13 12.68
C GLY A 112 5.49 -25.18 11.57
N VAL A 113 4.57 -25.01 10.62
CA VAL A 113 4.39 -25.91 9.47
C VAL A 113 4.89 -25.28 8.17
N GLU A 114 5.09 -26.09 7.13
CA GLU A 114 5.49 -25.60 5.82
C GLU A 114 4.38 -24.75 5.15
N ALA A 115 4.79 -23.68 4.49
CA ALA A 115 3.90 -22.78 3.78
C ALA A 115 3.54 -23.31 2.37
N VAL A 116 2.63 -24.28 2.32
CA VAL A 116 2.25 -24.96 1.06
C VAL A 116 1.42 -24.11 0.08
N THR A 117 0.97 -22.92 0.49
CA THR A 117 0.18 -22.01 -0.35
C THR A 117 1.04 -21.09 -1.22
N GLY A 118 2.35 -20.99 -0.92
CA GLY A 118 3.30 -20.25 -1.74
C GLY A 118 3.76 -21.09 -2.92
N ILE A 119 3.02 -21.07 -4.02
CA ILE A 119 3.35 -21.83 -5.24
C ILE A 119 4.21 -20.96 -6.17
N ALA A 120 5.42 -21.43 -6.47
CA ALA A 120 6.24 -20.93 -7.57
C ALA A 120 6.59 -22.11 -8.47
N THR A 121 6.22 -22.04 -9.75
CA THR A 121 6.46 -23.08 -10.76
C THR A 121 7.42 -22.62 -11.83
#